data_AF-A0A2W6CWG4-F1
#
_entry.id   AF-A0A2W6CWG4-F1
#
_cell.length_a   1.000
_cell.length_b   1.000
_cell.length_c   1.000
_cell.angle_alpha   90.00
_cell.angle_beta   90.00
_cell.angle_gamma   90.00
#
_symmetry.space_group_name_H-M   'P 1'
#
loop_
_entity.id
_entity.type
_entity.pdbx_description
1 polymer ?
#
loop_
_entity_poly.entity_id
_entity_poly.type
_entity_poly.pdbx_seq_one_letter_code
_entity_poly.pdbx_strand_id
1 'polypeptide(L)'
;MDVDDESTDEASTIGARAGMIRRRRGLSLDVAAGLAGISKPYLSLLENGKRGFNRRGLLEDLATALGCSAADLTGQPYLPPDRASADALATLPAVSIALHECSLFDVPDIPARPVEQLAALVAAANRHVDETRYQVAGQGLGAVLSELHVHAVAGAPDARRAALAALAEACIVAAGIARPLGNGELSTLAAGRATEAAALTDRPELASLTGMTRVGALVRLGARRRARTVLADELAAAERHADPSAPNTASAEGYGMLHLSGAHLAAREGRTADAET
;
A
#
# COMPACT_ATOMS: atom_id res chain seq x y z
N MET A 1 22.27 -23.55 8.57
CA MET A 1 21.33 -23.80 9.68
C MET A 1 20.79 -22.43 10.04
N ASP A 2 19.47 -22.21 10.10
CA ASP A 2 18.80 -21.05 10.76
C ASP A 2 17.63 -20.39 9.98
N VAL A 3 17.42 -20.63 8.68
CA VAL A 3 16.24 -20.06 7.95
C VAL A 3 14.96 -20.90 8.14
N ASP A 4 15.10 -22.22 8.28
CA ASP A 4 13.97 -23.13 8.44
C ASP A 4 13.37 -23.09 9.86
N ASP A 5 14.15 -22.72 10.88
CA ASP A 5 13.70 -22.70 12.28
C ASP A 5 12.85 -21.46 12.58
N GLU A 6 13.28 -20.29 12.09
CA GLU A 6 12.59 -19.01 12.27
C GLU A 6 11.24 -18.97 11.52
N SER A 7 11.20 -19.53 10.30
CA SER A 7 9.96 -19.65 9.50
C SER A 7 8.95 -20.65 10.09
N THR A 8 9.43 -21.67 10.81
CA THR A 8 8.58 -22.63 11.52
C THR A 8 7.95 -22.00 12.77
N ASP A 9 8.70 -21.16 13.48
CA ASP A 9 8.22 -20.46 14.68
C ASP A 9 7.20 -19.35 14.35
N GLU A 10 7.39 -18.63 13.23
CA GLU A 10 6.42 -17.66 12.74
C GLU A 10 5.11 -18.33 12.31
N ALA A 11 5.18 -19.41 11.53
CA ALA A 11 4.01 -20.18 11.12
C ALA A 11 3.24 -20.77 12.33
N SER A 12 3.97 -21.26 13.33
CA SER A 12 3.41 -21.74 14.60
C SER A 12 2.66 -20.63 15.33
N THR A 13 3.25 -19.43 15.41
CA THR A 13 2.65 -18.28 16.08
C THR A 13 1.38 -17.80 15.37
N ILE A 14 1.39 -17.71 14.03
CA ILE A 14 0.21 -17.35 13.23
C ILE A 14 -0.90 -18.39 13.44
N GLY A 15 -0.57 -19.68 13.37
CA GLY A 15 -1.50 -20.78 13.60
C GLY A 15 -2.16 -20.72 14.99
N ALA A 16 -1.37 -20.47 16.03
CA ALA A 16 -1.86 -20.33 17.39
C ALA A 16 -2.84 -19.16 17.56
N ARG A 17 -2.56 -18.00 16.94
CA ARG A 17 -3.48 -16.84 16.93
C ARG A 17 -4.77 -17.14 16.18
N ALA A 18 -4.68 -17.78 15.01
CA ALA A 18 -5.86 -18.20 14.25
C ALA A 18 -6.77 -19.11 15.09
N GLY A 19 -6.20 -20.12 15.75
CA GLY A 19 -6.94 -20.99 16.66
C GLY A 19 -7.54 -20.26 17.86
N MET A 20 -6.83 -19.28 18.42
CA MET A 20 -7.35 -18.44 19.50
C MET A 20 -8.56 -17.61 19.06
N ILE A 21 -8.46 -16.91 17.92
CA ILE A 21 -9.55 -16.08 17.37
C ILE A 21 -10.76 -16.96 17.04
N ARG A 22 -10.53 -18.10 16.37
CA ARG A 22 -11.60 -19.07 16.06
C ARG A 22 -12.36 -19.48 17.33
N ARG A 23 -11.64 -19.87 18.39
CA ARG A 23 -12.24 -20.26 19.68
C ARG A 23 -13.01 -19.12 20.34
N ARG A 24 -12.46 -17.91 20.35
CA ARG A 24 -13.14 -16.72 20.90
C ARG A 24 -14.43 -16.37 20.16
N ARG A 25 -14.49 -16.65 18.85
CA ARG A 25 -15.70 -16.48 18.04
C ARG A 25 -16.68 -17.66 18.08
N GLY A 26 -16.37 -18.72 18.84
CA GLY A 26 -17.23 -19.91 18.93
C GLY A 26 -17.33 -20.71 17.64
N LEU A 27 -16.40 -20.55 16.69
CA LEU A 27 -16.42 -21.27 15.42
C LEU A 27 -15.82 -22.67 15.60
N SER A 28 -16.52 -23.70 15.10
CA SER A 28 -15.93 -25.04 15.01
C SER A 28 -14.83 -25.07 13.95
N LEU A 29 -13.89 -26.03 14.06
CA LEU A 29 -12.88 -26.24 13.03
C LEU A 29 -13.50 -26.50 11.65
N ASP A 30 -14.64 -27.19 11.61
CA ASP A 30 -15.33 -27.56 10.38
C ASP A 30 -15.92 -26.32 9.68
N VAL A 31 -16.61 -25.47 10.44
CA VAL A 31 -17.19 -24.22 9.92
C VAL A 31 -16.10 -23.28 9.42
N ALA A 32 -15.05 -23.06 10.22
CA ALA A 32 -13.97 -22.16 9.85
C ALA A 32 -13.21 -22.66 8.60
N ALA A 33 -12.95 -23.96 8.51
CA ALA A 33 -12.29 -24.56 7.35
C ALA A 33 -13.15 -24.43 6.08
N GLY A 34 -14.46 -24.69 6.19
CA GLY A 34 -15.41 -24.52 5.09
C GLY A 34 -15.47 -23.08 4.59
N LEU A 35 -15.54 -22.10 5.49
CA LEU A 35 -15.52 -20.67 5.14
C LEU A 35 -14.21 -20.25 4.47
N ALA A 36 -13.08 -20.81 4.89
CA ALA A 36 -11.76 -20.53 4.32
C ALA A 36 -11.46 -21.34 3.04
N GLY A 37 -12.38 -22.19 2.58
CA GLY A 37 -12.19 -23.03 1.39
C GLY A 37 -11.11 -24.09 1.54
N ILE A 38 -10.88 -24.60 2.75
CA ILE A 38 -9.87 -25.62 3.05
C ILE A 38 -10.46 -26.80 3.82
N SER A 39 -9.72 -27.91 3.90
CA SER A 39 -10.17 -29.07 4.67
C SER A 39 -9.98 -28.87 6.18
N LYS A 40 -10.88 -29.42 6.99
CA LYS A 40 -10.78 -29.43 8.45
C LYS A 40 -9.42 -29.98 8.96
N PRO A 41 -8.90 -31.12 8.46
CA PRO A 41 -7.58 -31.60 8.86
C PRO A 41 -6.46 -30.60 8.53
N TYR A 42 -6.56 -29.92 7.40
CA TYR A 42 -5.56 -28.92 7.01
C TYR A 42 -5.59 -27.70 7.94
N LEU A 43 -6.77 -27.16 8.28
CA LEU A 43 -6.89 -26.11 9.28
C LEU A 43 -6.33 -26.54 10.64
N SER A 44 -6.59 -27.78 11.06
CA SER A 44 -6.02 -28.31 12.30
C SER A 44 -4.49 -28.34 12.26
N LEU A 45 -3.88 -28.73 11.15
CA LEU A 45 -2.42 -28.71 11.01
C LEU A 45 -1.85 -27.28 11.05
N LEU A 46 -2.53 -26.33 10.43
CA LEU A 46 -2.16 -24.90 10.48
C LEU A 46 -2.22 -24.36 11.92
N GLU A 47 -3.34 -24.56 12.63
CA GLU A 47 -3.52 -24.05 14.00
C GLU A 47 -2.52 -24.61 15.01
N ASN A 48 -1.98 -25.82 14.76
CA ASN A 48 -0.99 -26.47 15.62
C ASN A 48 0.45 -26.29 15.12
N GLY A 49 0.69 -25.40 14.15
CA GLY A 49 2.03 -25.15 13.61
C GLY A 49 2.66 -26.34 12.88
N LYS A 50 1.87 -27.38 12.54
CA LYS A 50 2.34 -28.56 11.80
C LYS A 50 2.42 -28.33 10.29
N ARG A 51 1.90 -27.19 9.82
CA ARG A 51 1.98 -26.76 8.43
C ARG A 51 2.12 -25.24 8.35
N GLY A 52 2.95 -24.77 7.42
CA GLY A 52 3.10 -23.35 7.12
C GLY A 52 2.03 -22.80 6.18
N PHE A 53 1.92 -21.47 6.17
CA PHE A 53 1.02 -20.70 5.29
C PHE A 53 1.62 -20.52 3.88
N ASN A 54 1.91 -21.63 3.20
CA ASN A 54 2.70 -21.62 1.97
C ASN A 54 1.88 -21.29 0.72
N ARG A 55 0.55 -21.44 0.78
CA ARG A 55 -0.35 -21.11 -0.31
C ARG A 55 -0.57 -19.59 -0.35
N ARG A 56 -0.28 -18.97 -1.49
CA ARG A 56 -0.61 -17.55 -1.72
C ARG A 56 -2.08 -17.31 -1.44
N GLY A 57 -2.36 -16.30 -0.63
CA GLY A 57 -3.71 -15.88 -0.29
C GLY A 57 -4.38 -16.62 0.88
N LEU A 58 -3.82 -17.73 1.36
CA LEU A 58 -4.40 -18.56 2.43
C LEU A 58 -4.59 -17.80 3.74
N LEU A 59 -3.63 -16.95 4.09
CA LEU A 59 -3.69 -16.16 5.32
C LEU A 59 -4.88 -15.22 5.30
N GLU A 60 -5.11 -14.50 4.21
CA GLU A 60 -6.22 -13.57 4.10
C GLU A 60 -7.57 -14.30 3.93
N ASP A 61 -7.60 -15.46 3.27
CA ASP A 61 -8.81 -16.31 3.20
C ASP A 61 -9.20 -16.77 4.62
N LEU A 62 -8.22 -17.19 5.42
CA LEU A 62 -8.43 -17.57 6.82
C LEU A 62 -8.83 -16.38 7.68
N ALA A 63 -8.19 -15.22 7.51
CA ALA A 63 -8.56 -13.99 8.22
C ALA A 63 -10.02 -13.61 7.95
N THR A 64 -10.44 -13.69 6.68
CA THR A 64 -11.82 -13.45 6.26
C THR A 64 -12.80 -14.43 6.90
N ALA A 65 -12.50 -15.73 6.87
CA ALA A 65 -13.31 -16.77 7.51
C ALA A 65 -13.42 -16.55 9.03
N LEU A 66 -12.32 -16.12 9.65
CA LEU A 66 -12.23 -15.80 11.06
C LEU A 66 -12.73 -14.39 11.40
N GLY A 67 -13.17 -13.59 10.44
CA GLY A 67 -13.73 -12.25 10.66
C GLY A 67 -12.75 -11.30 11.34
N CYS A 68 -11.47 -11.40 10.98
CA CYS A 68 -10.38 -10.57 11.47
C CYS A 68 -9.52 -10.10 10.29
N SER A 69 -8.57 -9.21 10.54
CA SER A 69 -7.59 -8.78 9.56
C SER A 69 -6.43 -9.78 9.46
N ALA A 70 -5.71 -9.79 8.33
CA ALA A 70 -4.46 -10.55 8.24
C ALA A 70 -3.45 -10.08 9.30
N ALA A 71 -3.47 -8.78 9.65
CA ALA A 71 -2.70 -8.18 10.72
C ALA A 71 -2.95 -8.84 12.10
N ASP A 72 -4.20 -9.20 12.41
CA ASP A 72 -4.54 -9.88 13.68
C ASP A 72 -3.92 -11.29 13.75
N LEU A 73 -3.82 -11.98 12.60
CA LEU A 73 -3.20 -13.31 12.52
C LEU A 73 -1.67 -13.21 12.60
N THR A 74 -1.09 -12.22 11.94
CA THR A 74 0.36 -11.99 11.96
C THR A 74 0.86 -11.33 13.23
N GLY A 75 -0.03 -10.74 14.03
CA GLY A 75 0.32 -10.04 15.27
C GLY A 75 0.84 -8.63 15.05
N GLN A 76 0.39 -7.98 13.97
CA GLN A 76 0.69 -6.59 13.71
C GLN A 76 -0.09 -5.65 14.65
N PRO A 77 0.48 -4.48 15.02
CA PRO A 77 1.80 -4.00 14.61
C PRO A 77 2.94 -4.76 15.31
N TYR A 78 3.96 -5.16 14.54
CA TYR A 78 5.15 -5.79 15.10
C TYR A 78 5.97 -4.76 15.88
N LEU A 79 6.68 -5.22 16.92
CA LEU A 79 7.84 -4.48 17.38
C LEU A 79 8.85 -4.43 16.22
N PRO A 80 9.35 -3.24 15.86
CA PRO A 80 10.32 -3.12 14.78
C PRO A 80 11.54 -4.01 15.07
N PRO A 81 11.98 -4.86 14.11
CA PRO A 81 13.04 -5.83 14.34
C PRO A 81 14.42 -5.18 14.49
N ASP A 82 14.56 -3.94 14.03
CA ASP A 82 15.79 -3.18 14.05
C ASP A 82 15.51 -1.67 14.25
N ARG A 83 16.58 -0.90 14.49
CA ARG A 83 16.50 0.55 14.70
C ARG A 83 15.98 1.31 13.48
N ALA A 84 16.38 0.94 12.27
CA ALA A 84 15.96 1.64 11.05
C ALA A 84 14.45 1.48 10.83
N SER A 85 13.92 0.28 11.04
CA SER A 85 12.48 0.00 11.03
C SER A 85 11.74 0.80 12.11
N ALA A 86 12.31 0.94 13.30
CA ALA A 86 11.74 1.75 14.39
C ALA A 86 11.71 3.25 14.04
N ASP A 87 12.81 3.76 13.52
CA ASP A 87 12.95 5.16 13.10
C ASP A 87 12.00 5.48 11.94
N ALA A 88 11.81 4.55 11.00
CA ALA A 88 10.84 4.68 9.90
C ALA A 88 9.38 4.69 10.41
N LEU A 89 9.02 3.81 11.35
CA LEU A 89 7.70 3.84 11.99
C LEU A 89 7.46 5.17 12.72
N ALA A 90 8.50 5.74 13.34
CA ALA A 90 8.41 7.01 14.05
C ALA A 90 8.11 8.22 13.13
N THR A 91 8.28 8.11 11.81
CA THR A 91 7.92 9.19 10.87
C THR A 91 6.44 9.21 10.50
N LEU A 92 5.74 8.07 10.63
CA LEU A 92 4.36 7.89 10.16
C LEU A 92 3.31 8.74 10.91
N PRO A 93 3.40 9.00 12.23
CA PRO A 93 2.42 9.84 12.92
C PRO A 93 2.28 11.23 12.31
N ALA A 94 3.38 11.90 11.97
CA ALA A 94 3.35 13.22 11.35
C ALA A 94 2.71 13.20 9.95
N VAL A 95 2.94 12.14 9.18
CA VAL A 95 2.29 11.92 7.88
C VAL A 95 0.78 11.72 8.06
N SER A 96 0.38 10.91 9.05
CA SER A 96 -1.03 10.65 9.35
C SER A 96 -1.77 11.92 9.76
N ILE A 97 -1.18 12.73 10.64
CA ILE A 97 -1.74 14.03 11.06
C ILE A 97 -1.90 14.94 9.83
N ALA A 98 -0.85 15.13 9.03
CA ALA A 98 -0.90 16.00 7.85
C ALA A 98 -2.01 15.62 6.86
N LEU A 99 -2.22 14.33 6.59
CA LEU A 99 -3.25 13.86 5.67
C LEU A 99 -4.69 13.99 6.21
N HIS A 100 -4.87 14.06 7.53
CA HIS A 100 -6.19 14.28 8.16
C HIS A 100 -6.48 15.76 8.41
N GLU A 101 -5.46 16.57 8.71
CA GLU A 101 -5.62 18.02 8.89
C GLU A 101 -5.75 18.77 7.57
N CYS A 102 -5.24 18.21 6.47
CA CYS A 102 -5.32 18.83 5.15
C CYS A 102 -6.25 18.07 4.21
N SER A 103 -6.94 18.81 3.35
CA SER A 103 -7.63 18.32 2.15
C SER A 103 -7.26 19.17 0.93
N LEU A 104 -7.81 18.83 -0.25
CA LEU A 104 -7.64 19.66 -1.45
C LEU A 104 -8.56 20.91 -1.47
N PHE A 105 -9.28 21.17 -0.38
CA PHE A 105 -10.23 22.27 -0.25
C PHE A 105 -10.09 23.05 1.07
N ASP A 106 -9.45 22.45 2.07
CA ASP A 106 -9.32 22.97 3.42
C ASP A 106 -7.93 22.66 3.96
N VAL A 107 -7.23 23.68 4.44
CA VAL A 107 -5.82 23.63 4.86
C VAL A 107 -5.60 24.55 6.05
N PRO A 108 -4.69 24.20 6.96
CA PRO A 108 -4.32 25.08 8.06
C PRO A 108 -3.58 26.33 7.53
N ASP A 109 -3.72 27.45 8.25
CA ASP A 109 -2.97 28.67 7.98
C ASP A 109 -1.55 28.55 8.55
N ILE A 110 -0.65 27.96 7.75
CA ILE A 110 0.76 27.75 8.09
C ILE A 110 1.66 28.33 7.00
N PRO A 111 2.88 28.80 7.35
CA PRO A 111 3.85 29.19 6.35
C PRO A 111 4.27 27.98 5.50
N ALA A 112 4.33 28.17 4.19
CA ALA A 112 4.78 27.16 3.25
C ALA A 112 6.05 27.62 2.51
N ARG A 113 7.06 26.75 2.46
CA ARG A 113 8.27 26.94 1.65
C ARG A 113 7.92 27.01 0.15
N PRO A 114 8.80 27.57 -0.70
CA PRO A 114 8.59 27.57 -2.14
C PRO A 114 8.33 26.16 -2.70
N VAL A 115 7.40 26.05 -3.64
CA VAL A 115 6.94 24.75 -4.17
C VAL A 115 8.09 23.97 -4.83
N GLU A 116 9.06 24.66 -5.43
CA GLU A 116 10.23 24.05 -6.06
C GLU A 116 11.12 23.36 -5.01
N GLN A 117 11.26 23.97 -3.84
CA GLN A 117 11.99 23.37 -2.72
C GLN A 117 11.25 22.13 -2.19
N LEU A 118 9.92 22.21 -2.06
CA LEU A 118 9.10 21.07 -1.63
C LEU A 118 9.18 19.91 -2.62
N ALA A 119 9.06 20.19 -3.92
CA ALA A 119 9.18 19.20 -4.98
C ALA A 119 10.57 18.51 -4.96
N ALA A 120 11.64 19.27 -4.74
CA ALA A 120 12.99 18.70 -4.62
C ALA A 120 13.14 17.76 -3.40
N LEU A 121 12.50 18.08 -2.27
CA LEU A 121 12.47 17.22 -1.08
C LEU A 121 11.69 15.94 -1.35
N VAL A 122 10.53 16.02 -2.02
CA VAL A 122 9.74 14.85 -2.41
C VAL A 122 10.54 13.94 -3.34
N ALA A 123 11.18 14.50 -4.36
CA ALA A 123 12.01 13.73 -5.28
C ALA A 123 13.19 13.03 -4.56
N ALA A 124 13.79 13.67 -3.55
CA ALA A 124 14.81 13.04 -2.72
C ALA A 124 14.24 11.91 -1.84
N ALA A 125 13.09 12.13 -1.21
CA ALA A 125 12.40 11.12 -0.42
C ALA A 125 12.01 9.90 -1.26
N ASN A 126 11.57 10.10 -2.51
CA ASN A 126 11.23 9.02 -3.42
C ASN A 126 12.44 8.13 -3.74
N ARG A 127 13.61 8.73 -4.03
CA ARG A 127 14.86 7.95 -4.21
C ARG A 127 15.21 7.13 -2.97
N HIS A 128 14.96 7.66 -1.78
CA HIS A 128 15.19 6.91 -0.54
C HIS A 128 14.22 5.75 -0.35
N VAL A 129 12.96 5.87 -0.82
CA VAL A 129 12.02 4.73 -0.84
C VAL A 129 12.54 3.64 -1.77
N ASP A 130 13.04 3.99 -2.96
CA ASP A 130 13.61 3.03 -3.92
C ASP A 130 14.80 2.27 -3.33
N GLU A 131 15.62 2.93 -2.52
CA GLU A 131 16.75 2.34 -1.79
C GLU A 131 16.35 1.67 -0.47
N THR A 132 15.04 1.56 -0.17
CA THR A 132 14.50 1.03 1.10
C THR A 132 14.95 1.78 2.38
N ARG A 133 15.44 3.01 2.23
CA ARG A 133 15.84 3.90 3.34
C ARG A 133 14.65 4.67 3.90
N TYR A 134 13.63 3.94 4.37
CA TYR A 134 12.35 4.51 4.80
C TYR A 134 12.48 5.53 5.93
N GLN A 135 13.41 5.31 6.86
CA GLN A 135 13.70 6.26 7.94
C GLN A 135 14.18 7.62 7.42
N VAL A 136 14.91 7.64 6.30
CA VAL A 136 15.38 8.90 5.68
C VAL A 136 14.27 9.49 4.81
N ALA A 137 13.56 8.65 4.05
CA ALA A 137 12.45 9.09 3.21
C ALA A 137 11.31 9.77 4.00
N GLY A 138 11.02 9.29 5.21
CA GLY A 138 9.96 9.82 6.05
C GLY A 138 10.32 11.09 6.82
N GLN A 139 11.61 11.46 6.91
CA GLN A 139 12.06 12.62 7.68
C GLN A 139 11.45 13.92 7.11
N GLY A 140 10.64 14.60 7.93
CA GLY A 140 9.99 15.86 7.55
C GLY A 140 8.86 15.71 6.53
N LEU A 141 8.49 14.50 6.12
CA LEU A 141 7.48 14.28 5.08
C LEU A 141 6.10 14.84 5.45
N GLY A 142 5.69 14.76 6.72
CA GLY A 142 4.43 15.35 7.19
C GLY A 142 4.35 16.88 7.01
N ALA A 143 5.45 17.58 7.28
CA ALA A 143 5.53 19.03 7.06
C ALA A 143 5.47 19.36 5.56
N VAL A 144 6.23 18.62 4.74
CA VAL A 144 6.20 18.75 3.27
C VAL A 144 4.79 18.53 2.72
N LEU A 145 4.07 17.50 3.20
CA LEU A 145 2.69 17.25 2.81
C LEU A 145 1.78 18.44 3.16
N SER A 146 1.85 18.96 4.38
CA SER A 146 1.01 20.08 4.82
C SER A 146 1.24 21.33 3.97
N GLU A 147 2.51 21.68 3.74
CA GLU A 147 2.90 22.85 2.93
C GLU A 147 2.53 22.69 1.45
N LEU A 148 2.61 21.47 0.89
CA LEU A 148 2.14 21.19 -0.47
C LEU A 148 0.63 21.36 -0.61
N HIS A 149 -0.15 20.99 0.42
CA HIS A 149 -1.60 21.26 0.41
C HIS A 149 -1.89 22.76 0.42
N VAL A 150 -1.14 23.57 1.20
CA VAL A 150 -1.28 25.02 1.20
C VAL A 150 -1.14 25.59 -0.22
N HIS A 151 -0.10 25.19 -0.96
CA HIS A 151 0.06 25.62 -2.36
C HIS A 151 -1.01 25.04 -3.30
N ALA A 152 -1.45 23.80 -3.08
CA ALA A 152 -2.50 23.18 -3.89
C ALA A 152 -3.87 23.87 -3.76
N VAL A 153 -4.15 24.48 -2.60
CA VAL A 153 -5.42 25.18 -2.32
C VAL A 153 -5.33 26.67 -2.59
N ALA A 154 -4.31 27.35 -2.06
CA ALA A 154 -4.20 28.80 -2.03
C ALA A 154 -3.09 29.37 -2.94
N GLY A 155 -2.29 28.53 -3.59
CA GLY A 155 -1.20 28.97 -4.45
C GLY A 155 -1.67 29.62 -5.76
N ALA A 156 -0.80 30.47 -6.33
CA ALA A 156 -0.98 30.97 -7.69
C ALA A 156 -1.04 29.80 -8.70
N PRO A 157 -1.65 29.97 -9.90
CA PRO A 157 -1.93 28.87 -10.82
C PRO A 157 -0.74 27.94 -11.13
N ASP A 158 0.46 28.50 -11.36
CA ASP A 158 1.66 27.70 -11.65
C ASP A 158 2.16 26.95 -10.41
N ALA A 159 2.20 27.62 -9.26
CA ALA A 159 2.58 27.01 -7.98
C ALA A 159 1.60 25.90 -7.58
N ARG A 160 0.30 26.12 -7.80
CA ARG A 160 -0.76 25.14 -7.57
C ARG A 160 -0.57 23.90 -8.44
N ARG A 161 -0.29 24.08 -9.74
CA ARG A 161 -0.05 22.95 -10.67
C ARG A 161 1.19 22.14 -10.26
N ALA A 162 2.28 22.81 -9.92
CA ALA A 162 3.50 22.16 -9.42
C ALA A 162 3.26 21.44 -8.09
N ALA A 163 2.49 22.05 -7.19
CA ALA A 163 2.17 21.49 -5.88
C ALA A 163 1.29 20.26 -5.98
N LEU A 164 0.29 20.23 -6.87
CA LEU A 164 -0.56 19.05 -7.09
C LEU A 164 0.26 17.84 -7.57
N ALA A 165 1.20 18.05 -8.50
CA ALA A 165 2.09 16.99 -8.96
C ALA A 165 3.02 16.49 -7.83
N ALA A 166 3.68 17.41 -7.13
CA ALA A 166 4.56 17.06 -6.01
C ALA A 166 3.80 16.44 -4.82
N LEU A 167 2.54 16.84 -4.59
CA LEU A 167 1.67 16.28 -3.56
C LEU A 167 1.30 14.84 -3.88
N ALA A 168 0.97 14.54 -5.14
CA ALA A 168 0.70 13.18 -5.57
C ALA A 168 1.93 12.29 -5.34
N GLU A 169 3.11 12.74 -5.73
CA GLU A 169 4.38 12.04 -5.49
C GLU A 169 4.68 11.87 -3.98
N ALA A 170 4.49 12.91 -3.17
CA ALA A 170 4.68 12.85 -1.71
C ALA A 170 3.75 11.82 -1.06
N CYS A 171 2.52 11.72 -1.54
CA CYS A 171 1.55 10.73 -1.09
C CYS A 171 1.91 9.30 -1.55
N ILE A 172 2.51 9.14 -2.74
CA ILE A 172 3.08 7.86 -3.18
C ILE A 172 4.23 7.44 -2.24
N VAL A 173 5.14 8.36 -1.89
CA VAL A 173 6.22 8.12 -0.92
C VAL A 173 5.65 7.69 0.43
N ALA A 174 4.66 8.42 0.96
CA ALA A 174 3.99 8.09 2.22
C ALA A 174 3.37 6.68 2.20
N ALA A 175 2.67 6.32 1.11
CA ALA A 175 2.14 4.97 0.92
C ALA A 175 3.25 3.92 0.81
N GLY A 176 4.34 4.24 0.11
CA GLY A 176 5.53 3.41 -0.06
C GLY A 176 6.26 3.09 1.24
N ILE A 177 6.22 3.99 2.22
CA ILE A 177 6.75 3.77 3.58
C ILE A 177 5.75 3.01 4.44
N ALA A 178 4.48 3.45 4.48
CA ALA A 178 3.46 2.88 5.36
C ALA A 178 3.14 1.40 5.03
N ARG A 179 3.11 1.05 3.75
CA ARG A 179 2.72 -0.28 3.25
C ARG A 179 3.65 -1.42 3.71
N PRO A 180 4.98 -1.37 3.51
CA PRO A 180 5.88 -2.41 4.00
C PRO A 180 5.90 -2.48 5.54
N LEU A 181 5.73 -1.35 6.23
CA LEU A 181 5.72 -1.25 7.69
C LEU A 181 4.38 -1.66 8.35
N GLY A 182 3.46 -2.26 7.59
CA GLY A 182 2.19 -2.80 8.12
C GLY A 182 1.12 -1.74 8.43
N ASN A 183 1.32 -0.48 8.05
CA ASN A 183 0.35 0.61 8.25
C ASN A 183 -0.60 0.70 7.04
N GLY A 184 -1.45 -0.32 6.87
CA GLY A 184 -2.32 -0.50 5.70
C GLY A 184 -3.36 0.61 5.50
N GLU A 185 -3.97 1.08 6.59
CA GLU A 185 -4.95 2.18 6.54
C GLU A 185 -4.30 3.50 6.10
N LEU A 186 -3.15 3.85 6.69
CA LEU A 186 -2.39 5.03 6.29
C LEU A 186 -1.91 4.92 4.84
N SER A 187 -1.45 3.74 4.41
CA SER A 187 -1.10 3.51 3.00
C SER A 187 -2.28 3.71 2.06
N THR A 188 -3.49 3.34 2.46
CA THR A 188 -4.69 3.49 1.64
C THR A 188 -5.15 4.95 1.60
N LEU A 189 -5.11 5.66 2.74
CA LEU A 189 -5.37 7.09 2.83
C LEU A 189 -4.40 7.90 1.95
N ALA A 190 -3.10 7.66 2.08
CA ALA A 190 -2.08 8.33 1.29
C ALA A 190 -2.28 8.04 -0.21
N ALA A 191 -2.49 6.78 -0.61
CA ALA A 191 -2.75 6.44 -2.00
C ALA A 191 -4.02 7.11 -2.56
N GLY A 192 -5.08 7.21 -1.74
CA GLY A 192 -6.30 7.94 -2.09
C GLY A 192 -6.03 9.42 -2.36
N ARG A 193 -5.34 10.10 -1.44
CA ARG A 193 -4.95 11.51 -1.62
C ARG A 193 -4.05 11.72 -2.83
N ALA A 194 -3.16 10.76 -3.13
CA ALA A 194 -2.33 10.80 -4.32
C ALA A 194 -3.19 10.83 -5.60
N THR A 195 -4.18 9.93 -5.70
CA THR A 195 -5.11 9.89 -6.84
C THR A 195 -5.95 11.15 -6.94
N GLU A 196 -6.44 11.69 -5.81
CA GLU A 196 -7.19 12.96 -5.81
C GLU A 196 -6.36 14.12 -6.35
N ALA A 197 -5.10 14.25 -5.92
CA ALA A 197 -4.20 15.29 -6.39
C ALA A 197 -3.83 15.11 -7.87
N ALA A 198 -3.51 13.88 -8.29
CA ALA A 198 -3.17 13.57 -9.68
C ALA A 198 -4.35 13.80 -10.64
N ALA A 199 -5.59 13.56 -10.22
CA ALA A 199 -6.77 13.82 -11.03
C ALA A 199 -6.99 15.31 -11.34
N LEU A 200 -6.40 16.20 -10.54
CA LEU A 200 -6.38 17.65 -10.79
C LEU A 200 -5.19 18.09 -11.65
N THR A 201 -4.41 17.13 -12.15
CA THR A 201 -3.31 17.37 -13.10
C THR A 201 -3.63 16.77 -14.46
N ASP A 202 -3.21 17.44 -15.53
CA ASP A 202 -3.32 16.92 -16.90
C ASP A 202 -2.15 15.97 -17.24
N ARG A 203 -1.75 15.09 -16.29
CA ARG A 203 -0.57 14.22 -16.39
C ARG A 203 -0.94 12.74 -16.33
N PRO A 204 -1.16 12.07 -17.47
CA PRO A 204 -1.60 10.67 -17.51
C PRO A 204 -0.58 9.71 -16.87
N GLU A 205 0.71 9.99 -16.97
CA GLU A 205 1.76 9.19 -16.34
C GLU A 205 1.65 9.18 -14.81
N LEU A 206 1.24 10.31 -14.21
CA LEU A 206 1.04 10.44 -12.77
C LEU A 206 -0.25 9.72 -12.33
N ALA A 207 -1.29 9.75 -13.15
CA ALA A 207 -2.50 8.97 -12.91
C ALA A 207 -2.18 7.47 -12.81
N SER A 208 -1.39 6.91 -13.76
CA SER A 208 -0.97 5.50 -13.70
C SER A 208 -0.16 5.17 -12.45
N LEU A 209 0.77 6.04 -12.04
CA LEU A 209 1.58 5.84 -10.83
C LEU A 209 0.74 5.81 -9.55
N THR A 210 -0.20 6.74 -9.41
CA THR A 210 -1.11 6.77 -8.25
C THR A 210 -2.09 5.60 -8.26
N GLY A 211 -2.59 5.22 -9.44
CA GLY A 211 -3.43 4.04 -9.64
C GLY A 211 -2.73 2.74 -9.18
N MET A 212 -1.49 2.53 -9.62
CA MET A 212 -0.65 1.40 -9.19
C MET A 212 -0.44 1.38 -7.66
N THR A 213 -0.14 2.54 -7.09
CA THR A 213 0.06 2.70 -5.65
C THR A 213 -1.22 2.35 -4.87
N ARG A 214 -2.38 2.78 -5.36
CA ARG A 214 -3.70 2.47 -4.81
C ARG A 214 -4.03 0.99 -4.91
N VAL A 215 -3.74 0.34 -6.04
CA VAL A 215 -3.89 -1.12 -6.18
C VAL A 215 -3.03 -1.85 -5.16
N GLY A 216 -1.74 -1.48 -5.03
CA GLY A 216 -0.81 -2.08 -4.07
C GLY A 216 -1.29 -1.93 -2.61
N ALA A 217 -1.80 -0.76 -2.24
CA ALA A 217 -2.37 -0.51 -0.91
C ALA A 217 -3.59 -1.41 -0.63
N LEU A 218 -4.55 -1.45 -1.57
CA LEU A 218 -5.77 -2.27 -1.44
C LEU A 218 -5.46 -3.77 -1.35
N VAL A 219 -4.49 -4.26 -2.12
CA VAL A 219 -4.04 -5.66 -2.06
C VAL A 219 -3.48 -5.98 -0.69
N ARG A 220 -2.66 -5.09 -0.12
CA ARG A 220 -2.08 -5.28 1.22
C ARG A 220 -3.12 -5.19 2.34
N LEU A 221 -4.17 -4.40 2.16
CA LEU A 221 -5.31 -4.33 3.06
C LEU A 221 -6.21 -5.59 2.97
N GLY A 222 -6.10 -6.38 1.90
CA GLY A 222 -6.96 -7.54 1.64
C GLY A 222 -8.23 -7.21 0.83
N ALA A 223 -8.39 -5.97 0.36
CA ALA A 223 -9.53 -5.51 -0.45
C ALA A 223 -9.42 -5.95 -1.93
N ARG A 224 -9.19 -7.24 -2.18
CA ARG A 224 -8.84 -7.83 -3.49
C ARG A 224 -9.84 -7.50 -4.60
N ARG A 225 -11.15 -7.63 -4.32
CA ARG A 225 -12.21 -7.27 -5.28
C ARG A 225 -12.05 -5.82 -5.73
N ARG A 226 -11.86 -4.88 -4.79
CA ARG A 226 -11.72 -3.46 -5.10
C ARG A 226 -10.43 -3.19 -5.85
N ALA A 227 -9.32 -3.84 -5.48
CA ALA A 227 -8.06 -3.74 -6.20
C ALA A 227 -8.21 -4.16 -7.67
N ARG A 228 -8.95 -5.24 -7.97
CA ARG A 228 -9.26 -5.65 -9.35
C ARG A 228 -10.06 -4.61 -10.12
N THR A 229 -11.15 -4.10 -9.53
CA THR A 229 -11.98 -3.08 -10.19
C THR A 229 -11.16 -1.83 -10.49
N VAL A 230 -10.41 -1.34 -9.49
CA VAL A 230 -9.52 -0.18 -9.66
C VAL A 230 -8.51 -0.44 -10.77
N LEU A 231 -7.82 -1.58 -10.75
CA LEU A 231 -6.81 -1.89 -11.75
C LEU A 231 -7.38 -1.91 -13.17
N ALA A 232 -8.56 -2.51 -13.36
CA ALA A 232 -9.22 -2.53 -14.67
C ALA A 232 -9.58 -1.13 -15.16
N ASP A 233 -10.09 -0.27 -14.27
CA ASP A 233 -10.41 1.13 -14.59
C ASP A 233 -9.14 1.92 -14.97
N GLU A 234 -8.04 1.75 -14.21
CA GLU A 234 -6.77 2.42 -14.49
C GLU A 234 -6.13 1.95 -15.81
N LEU A 235 -6.16 0.65 -16.11
CA LEU A 235 -5.66 0.11 -17.39
C LEU A 235 -6.42 0.70 -18.58
N ALA A 236 -7.75 0.73 -18.52
CA ALA A 236 -8.59 1.28 -19.58
C ALA A 236 -8.42 2.80 -19.78
N ALA A 237 -8.05 3.52 -18.72
CA ALA A 237 -7.73 4.95 -18.79
C ALA A 237 -6.33 5.17 -19.40
N ALA A 238 -5.33 4.42 -18.94
CA ALA A 238 -3.94 4.56 -19.35
C ALA A 238 -3.70 4.14 -20.81
N GLU A 239 -4.43 3.13 -21.32
CA GLU A 239 -4.32 2.65 -22.71
C GLU A 239 -4.46 3.78 -23.74
N ARG A 240 -5.34 4.75 -23.49
CA ARG A 240 -5.61 5.89 -24.40
C ARG A 240 -4.42 6.81 -24.59
N HIS A 241 -3.48 6.79 -23.64
CA HIS A 241 -2.30 7.66 -23.60
C HIS A 241 -0.99 6.89 -23.75
N ALA A 242 -1.05 5.56 -23.86
CA ALA A 242 0.13 4.71 -23.96
C ALA A 242 0.65 4.68 -25.40
N ASP A 243 1.72 5.43 -25.65
CA ASP A 243 2.47 5.38 -26.91
C ASP A 243 3.95 5.05 -26.62
N PRO A 244 4.38 3.79 -26.81
CA PRO A 244 5.76 3.40 -26.61
C PRO A 244 6.71 3.93 -27.70
N SER A 245 6.19 4.52 -28.78
CA SER A 245 6.98 5.11 -29.86
C SER A 245 7.15 6.63 -29.75
N ALA A 246 6.46 7.26 -28.78
CA ALA A 246 6.57 8.69 -28.53
C ALA A 246 7.97 9.08 -28.02
N PRO A 247 8.42 10.32 -28.26
CA PRO A 247 9.68 10.82 -27.70
C PRO A 247 9.72 10.81 -26.16
N ASN A 248 8.54 10.89 -25.52
CA ASN A 248 8.38 10.71 -24.08
C ASN A 248 7.48 9.50 -23.81
N THR A 249 8.08 8.43 -23.29
CA THR A 249 7.43 7.14 -23.04
C THR A 249 6.77 7.03 -21.66
N ALA A 250 6.79 8.08 -20.84
CA ALA A 250 6.33 8.01 -19.43
C ALA A 250 4.89 7.46 -19.27
N SER A 251 3.97 7.83 -20.17
CA SER A 251 2.60 7.28 -20.15
C SER A 251 2.56 5.79 -20.49
N ALA A 252 3.38 5.35 -21.45
CA ALA A 252 3.49 3.93 -21.81
C ALA A 252 4.18 3.11 -20.71
N GLU A 253 5.18 3.68 -20.02
CA GLU A 253 5.82 3.09 -18.84
C GLU A 253 4.80 2.93 -17.70
N GLY A 254 4.00 3.98 -17.44
CA GLY A 254 2.89 3.94 -16.49
C GLY A 254 1.91 2.81 -16.78
N TYR A 255 1.52 2.65 -18.04
CA TYR A 255 0.66 1.56 -18.49
C TYR A 255 1.30 0.19 -18.29
N GLY A 256 2.58 0.03 -18.61
CA GLY A 256 3.34 -1.20 -18.36
C GLY A 256 3.40 -1.59 -16.87
N MET A 257 3.56 -0.62 -15.97
CA MET A 257 3.57 -0.89 -14.53
C MET A 257 2.20 -1.32 -13.98
N LEU A 258 1.10 -0.83 -14.58
CA LEU A 258 -0.24 -1.31 -14.26
C LEU A 258 -0.42 -2.77 -14.71
N HIS A 259 0.03 -3.14 -15.91
CA HIS A 259 0.03 -4.53 -16.36
C HIS A 259 0.83 -5.44 -15.43
N LEU A 260 2.02 -5.02 -15.02
CA LEU A 260 2.81 -5.74 -14.03
C LEU A 260 2.05 -5.94 -12.70
N SER A 261 1.34 -4.91 -12.24
CA SER A 261 0.47 -5.01 -11.05
C SER A 261 -0.67 -6.02 -11.23
N GLY A 262 -1.22 -6.10 -12.45
CA GLY A 262 -2.21 -7.11 -12.84
C GLY A 262 -1.68 -8.52 -12.81
N ALA A 263 -0.53 -8.76 -13.41
CA ALA A 263 0.14 -10.05 -13.38
C ALA A 263 0.42 -10.50 -11.93
N HIS A 264 0.90 -9.60 -11.07
CA HIS A 264 1.10 -9.89 -9.65
C HIS A 264 -0.20 -10.25 -8.91
N LEU A 265 -1.30 -9.54 -9.20
CA LEU A 265 -2.60 -9.82 -8.60
C LEU A 265 -3.16 -11.17 -9.06
N ALA A 266 -3.14 -11.44 -10.36
CA ALA A 266 -3.57 -12.71 -10.94
C ALA A 266 -2.76 -13.91 -10.38
N ALA A 267 -1.44 -13.74 -10.26
CA ALA A 267 -0.55 -14.76 -9.70
C ALA A 267 -0.77 -15.01 -8.19
N ARG A 268 -1.37 -14.07 -7.43
CA ARG A 268 -1.77 -14.30 -6.03
C ARG A 268 -3.08 -15.08 -5.92
N GLU A 269 -3.95 -14.96 -6.92
CA GLU A 269 -5.27 -15.60 -6.95
C GLU A 269 -5.25 -17.00 -7.59
N GLY A 270 -4.08 -17.48 -8.06
CA GLY A 270 -3.95 -18.77 -8.74
C GLY A 270 -4.57 -18.80 -10.14
N ARG A 271 -4.84 -17.62 -10.74
CA ARG A 271 -5.32 -17.51 -12.12
C ARG A 271 -4.13 -17.32 -13.07
N THR A 272 -3.40 -18.40 -13.34
CA THR A 272 -2.22 -18.37 -14.22
C THR A 272 -2.56 -18.00 -15.67
N ALA A 273 -3.80 -18.22 -16.11
CA ALA A 273 -4.25 -17.89 -17.46
C ALA A 273 -4.42 -16.38 -17.70
N ASP A 274 -4.62 -15.57 -16.65
CA ASP A 274 -4.76 -14.10 -16.74
C ASP A 274 -3.41 -13.38 -16.60
N ALA A 275 -2.31 -14.13 -16.42
CA ALA A 275 -0.94 -13.60 -16.29
C ALA A 275 -0.23 -13.45 -17.65
N GLU A 276 -0.88 -13.87 -18.73
CA GLU A 276 -0.48 -13.63 -20.12
C GLU A 276 -1.20 -12.37 -20.62
N THR A 277 -0.74 -11.21 -20.17
CA THR A 277 -1.08 -9.90 -20.76
C THR A 277 0.19 -9.21 -21.20
#